data_AF-A0AAD7U2H8-F1
#
_entry.id   AF-A0AAD7U2H8-F1
#
_cell.length_a   1.000
_cell.length_b   1.000
_cell.length_c   1.000
_cell.angle_alpha   90.00
_cell.angle_beta   90.00
_cell.angle_gamma   90.00
#
_symmetry.space_group_name_H-M   'P 1'
#
loop_
_entity.id
_entity.type
_entity.pdbx_description
1 polymer ?
#
loop_
_entity_poly.entity_id
_entity_poly.type
_entity_poly.pdbx_seq_one_letter_code
_entity_poly.pdbx_strand_id
1 'polypeptide(L)'
;MFYTGVNSSTDYADGTHAPGPLMLVNATWGPYTVQNQAIMIADGVSPIKNEISGLIGLSMAQGSNILSNLANTTYAASGIPLLMNIFVRNQDQPNYFTFLMDRGELGITDGGVLTVSELVTEYEAVTSAPKLPLIGTFGWSTLLDGMSVNGKMLTSDSALASVSEKAFGVQIPSGKTVATLDTGTSWISGPKEFVEAAYKDIPGAVPTNDTLGAGLGYIIPCDTKLNLTFYFAGNPYPMHPIDAVVLNTTADGIQNCLGAITVNDNPLALATDWLIGDSFMRNIYSLYDYGNQTSQTDGNPYMQILSITNPDAAWAETDALMLKRLSAYQEYFTSTYGVTPTTTQMAYTGPTYSVSVTSADNKQTFAPYPSVWSASAQPASSNAALSGALAEDAEVDSKAGGSSVDLDGLTRNSYTIIGLLAAALILLIIVAAFAVRANRANKGYRAVPTGGMGGGAPPKFVDPYTE
;
A
#
# COMPACT_ATOMS: atom_id res chain seq x y z
N MET A 1 -11.76 -13.42 -25.96
CA MET A 1 -12.50 -13.57 -24.69
C MET A 1 -13.67 -14.51 -24.94
N PHE A 2 -14.00 -15.39 -23.99
CA PHE A 2 -15.09 -16.35 -24.12
C PHE A 2 -16.06 -16.18 -22.95
N TYR A 3 -17.36 -16.06 -23.23
CA TYR A 3 -18.37 -15.92 -22.18
C TYR A 3 -18.71 -17.26 -21.54
N THR A 4 -18.63 -17.35 -20.22
CA THR A 4 -18.90 -18.59 -19.46
C THR A 4 -20.38 -18.97 -19.40
N GLY A 5 -21.30 -18.06 -19.74
CA GLY A 5 -22.72 -18.24 -19.51
C GLY A 5 -23.19 -17.81 -18.11
N VAL A 6 -22.28 -17.29 -17.27
CA VAL A 6 -22.55 -16.87 -15.89
C VAL A 6 -22.25 -15.39 -15.70
N ASN A 7 -23.10 -14.70 -14.94
CA ASN A 7 -22.88 -13.33 -14.49
C ASN A 7 -22.48 -13.31 -13.00
N SER A 8 -21.77 -12.27 -12.61
CA SER A 8 -21.42 -11.97 -11.22
C SER A 8 -21.64 -10.49 -10.94
N SER A 9 -21.49 -10.11 -9.67
CA SER A 9 -21.45 -8.71 -9.27
C SER A 9 -20.42 -8.48 -8.17
N THR A 10 -20.03 -7.23 -7.98
CA THR A 10 -19.25 -6.75 -6.84
C THR A 10 -19.85 -5.45 -6.34
N ASP A 11 -20.09 -5.39 -5.03
CA ASP A 11 -20.47 -4.19 -4.32
C ASP A 11 -19.22 -3.52 -3.76
N TYR A 12 -19.10 -2.21 -3.95
CA TYR A 12 -17.99 -1.42 -3.43
C TYR A 12 -18.38 -0.69 -2.14
N ALA A 13 -17.38 -0.32 -1.36
CA ALA A 13 -17.58 0.36 -0.08
C ALA A 13 -18.28 1.73 -0.22
N ASP A 14 -18.16 2.39 -1.38
CA ASP A 14 -18.85 3.63 -1.71
C ASP A 14 -20.34 3.43 -2.10
N GLY A 15 -20.82 2.18 -2.05
CA GLY A 15 -22.17 1.79 -2.42
C GLY A 15 -22.38 1.63 -3.92
N THR A 16 -21.35 1.82 -4.75
CA THR A 16 -21.43 1.52 -6.18
C THR A 16 -21.47 0.02 -6.42
N HIS A 17 -22.12 -0.39 -7.51
CA HIS A 17 -22.35 -1.78 -7.86
C HIS A 17 -21.80 -2.04 -9.26
N ALA A 18 -20.96 -3.06 -9.40
CA ALA A 18 -20.40 -3.52 -10.68
C ALA A 18 -20.93 -4.91 -11.04
N PRO A 19 -22.06 -5.01 -11.76
CA PRO A 19 -22.51 -6.26 -12.34
C PRO A 19 -21.81 -6.51 -13.67
N GLY A 20 -21.58 -7.78 -14.02
CA GLY A 20 -20.95 -8.10 -15.30
C GLY A 20 -20.92 -9.58 -15.67
N PRO A 21 -20.76 -9.91 -16.96
CA PRO A 21 -20.51 -11.28 -17.39
C PRO A 21 -19.13 -11.76 -16.93
N LEU A 22 -19.06 -13.05 -16.57
CA LEU A 22 -17.80 -13.74 -16.33
C LEU A 22 -17.24 -14.24 -17.66
N MET A 23 -16.07 -13.69 -18.01
CA MET A 23 -15.37 -13.93 -19.26
C MET A 23 -14.07 -14.69 -19.00
N LEU A 24 -13.76 -15.66 -19.85
CA LEU A 24 -12.46 -16.30 -19.89
C LEU A 24 -11.51 -15.51 -20.79
N VAL A 25 -10.34 -15.21 -20.25
CA VAL A 25 -9.28 -14.48 -20.93
C VAL A 25 -7.93 -15.15 -20.70
N ASN A 26 -6.97 -14.81 -21.55
CA ASN A 26 -5.57 -15.08 -21.25
C ASN A 26 -5.05 -13.89 -20.47
N ALA A 27 -4.72 -14.10 -19.20
CA ALA A 27 -4.24 -13.07 -18.30
C ALA A 27 -2.72 -13.18 -18.17
N THR A 28 -2.02 -12.07 -18.36
CA THR A 28 -0.57 -11.98 -18.19
C THR A 28 -0.26 -11.07 -17.00
N TRP A 29 0.64 -11.53 -16.12
CA TRP A 29 1.19 -10.75 -15.01
C TRP A 29 2.70 -10.91 -15.03
N GLY A 30 3.44 -9.85 -15.40
CA GLY A 30 4.89 -9.94 -15.58
C GLY A 30 5.24 -11.10 -16.54
N PRO A 31 6.08 -12.07 -16.12
CA PRO A 31 6.44 -13.22 -16.95
C PRO A 31 5.37 -14.33 -16.97
N TYR A 32 4.37 -14.28 -16.08
CA TYR A 32 3.38 -15.34 -15.92
C TYR A 32 2.21 -15.15 -16.87
N THR A 33 1.74 -16.23 -17.48
CA THR A 33 0.51 -16.23 -18.29
C THR A 33 -0.41 -17.36 -17.83
N VAL A 34 -1.63 -17.00 -17.42
CA VAL A 34 -2.70 -17.94 -17.07
C VAL A 34 -3.71 -17.98 -18.21
N GLN A 35 -3.80 -19.14 -18.85
CA GLN A 35 -4.80 -19.41 -19.88
C GLN A 35 -6.17 -19.62 -19.25
N ASN A 36 -7.22 -19.10 -19.90
CA ASN A 36 -8.61 -19.25 -19.46
C ASN A 36 -8.85 -18.78 -18.01
N GLN A 37 -8.23 -17.68 -17.58
CA GLN A 37 -8.55 -17.02 -16.32
C GLN A 37 -9.93 -16.39 -16.44
N ALA A 38 -10.83 -16.67 -15.48
CA ALA A 38 -12.10 -15.97 -15.40
C ALA A 38 -11.90 -14.57 -14.80
N ILE A 39 -12.49 -13.57 -15.45
CA ILE A 39 -12.60 -12.19 -14.96
C ILE A 39 -14.04 -11.71 -15.11
N MET A 40 -14.44 -10.73 -14.31
CA MET A 40 -15.70 -10.02 -14.50
C MET A 40 -15.46 -8.78 -15.35
N ILE A 41 -16.22 -8.60 -16.43
CA ILE A 41 -16.21 -7.35 -17.19
C ILE A 41 -17.38 -6.50 -16.73
N ALA A 42 -17.10 -5.44 -15.96
CA ALA A 42 -18.09 -4.45 -15.57
C ALA A 42 -17.97 -3.23 -16.49
N ASP A 43 -19.08 -2.83 -17.12
CA ASP A 43 -19.11 -1.67 -18.01
C ASP A 43 -19.53 -0.41 -17.25
N GLY A 44 -18.90 0.73 -17.56
CA GLY A 44 -19.21 2.03 -16.98
C GLY A 44 -18.89 2.20 -15.49
N VAL A 45 -18.28 1.21 -14.84
CA VAL A 45 -17.91 1.24 -13.42
C VAL A 45 -16.40 1.06 -13.28
N SER A 46 -15.74 2.07 -12.71
CA SER A 46 -14.32 2.05 -12.39
C SER A 46 -14.12 2.54 -10.95
N PRO A 47 -13.26 1.88 -10.14
CA PRO A 47 -12.97 2.33 -8.78
C PRO A 47 -12.35 3.74 -8.75
N ILE A 48 -11.51 4.06 -9.74
CA ILE A 48 -10.92 5.39 -9.91
C ILE A 48 -10.98 5.76 -11.39
N LYS A 49 -12.01 6.54 -11.73
CA LYS A 49 -12.31 6.94 -13.11
C LYS A 49 -11.09 7.63 -13.75
N ASN A 50 -10.72 7.17 -14.94
CA ASN A 50 -9.57 7.63 -15.74
C ASN A 50 -8.18 7.19 -15.26
N GLU A 51 -8.06 6.48 -14.14
CA GLU A 51 -6.75 6.02 -13.62
C GLU A 51 -6.65 4.50 -13.58
N ILE A 52 -7.70 3.83 -13.08
CA ILE A 52 -7.72 2.39 -12.88
C ILE A 52 -8.86 1.77 -13.70
N SER A 53 -8.53 0.85 -14.59
CA SER A 53 -9.52 0.17 -15.43
C SER A 53 -10.20 -1.03 -14.75
N GLY A 54 -9.70 -1.48 -13.60
CA GLY A 54 -10.29 -2.58 -12.85
C GLY A 54 -9.45 -2.98 -11.63
N LEU A 55 -9.93 -3.96 -10.88
CA LEU A 55 -9.25 -4.49 -9.70
C LEU A 55 -8.78 -5.92 -9.94
N ILE A 56 -7.66 -6.29 -9.30
CA ILE A 56 -7.25 -7.68 -9.17
C ILE A 56 -7.29 -8.05 -7.70
N GLY A 57 -8.20 -8.96 -7.34
CA GLY A 57 -8.31 -9.47 -5.98
C GLY A 57 -7.11 -10.35 -5.62
N LEU A 58 -6.36 -9.95 -4.60
CA LEU A 58 -5.17 -10.66 -4.09
C LEU A 58 -5.47 -11.46 -2.82
N SER A 59 -6.75 -11.57 -2.43
CA SER A 59 -7.15 -12.32 -1.24
C SER A 59 -7.23 -13.83 -1.49
N MET A 60 -7.72 -14.55 -0.49
CA MET A 60 -7.97 -15.98 -0.52
C MET A 60 -9.13 -16.36 -1.45
N ALA A 61 -9.08 -17.58 -1.98
CA ALA A 61 -10.09 -18.14 -2.87
C ALA A 61 -11.52 -18.04 -2.31
N GLN A 62 -11.70 -18.19 -1.00
CA GLN A 62 -13.02 -18.17 -0.37
C GLN A 62 -13.69 -16.79 -0.42
N GLY A 63 -12.94 -15.71 -0.62
CA GLY A 63 -13.46 -14.36 -0.84
C GLY A 63 -13.84 -14.06 -2.30
N SER A 64 -13.63 -14.99 -3.23
CA SER A 64 -13.85 -14.75 -4.67
C SER A 64 -15.29 -15.04 -5.08
N ASN A 65 -16.05 -13.99 -5.40
CA ASN A 65 -17.37 -14.12 -6.03
C ASN A 65 -17.26 -14.88 -7.37
N ILE A 66 -16.24 -14.60 -8.18
CA ILE A 66 -16.01 -15.29 -9.46
C ILE A 66 -15.87 -16.81 -9.25
N LEU A 67 -15.09 -17.23 -8.25
CA LEU A 67 -14.94 -18.65 -7.93
C LEU A 67 -16.27 -19.25 -7.47
N SER A 68 -16.97 -18.57 -6.56
CA SER A 68 -18.26 -19.01 -6.02
C SER A 68 -19.30 -19.20 -7.13
N ASN A 69 -19.44 -18.23 -8.02
CA ASN A 69 -20.38 -18.26 -9.14
C ASN A 69 -20.05 -19.35 -10.18
N LEU A 70 -18.78 -19.71 -10.34
CA LEU A 70 -18.34 -20.75 -11.30
C LEU A 70 -18.21 -22.14 -10.70
N ALA A 71 -18.32 -22.31 -9.38
CA ALA A 71 -18.01 -23.55 -8.66
C ALA A 71 -18.74 -24.80 -9.20
N ASN A 72 -19.99 -24.64 -9.66
CA ASN A 72 -20.83 -25.74 -10.18
C ASN A 72 -20.88 -25.78 -11.72
N THR A 73 -19.91 -25.18 -12.40
CA THR A 73 -19.82 -25.15 -13.85
C THR A 73 -18.58 -25.89 -14.35
N THR A 74 -18.49 -26.10 -15.66
CA THR A 74 -17.27 -26.62 -16.30
C THR A 74 -16.07 -25.67 -16.19
N TYR A 75 -16.27 -24.44 -15.70
CA TYR A 75 -15.26 -23.40 -15.55
C TYR A 75 -14.80 -23.18 -14.10
N ALA A 76 -15.13 -24.08 -13.17
CA ALA A 76 -14.79 -23.91 -11.75
C ALA A 76 -13.29 -23.61 -11.52
N ALA A 77 -12.39 -24.33 -12.21
CA ALA A 77 -10.94 -24.09 -12.10
C ALA A 77 -10.49 -22.72 -12.65
N SER A 78 -11.20 -22.20 -13.65
CA SER A 78 -10.96 -20.86 -14.20
C SER A 78 -11.34 -19.76 -13.23
N GLY A 79 -12.23 -20.02 -12.28
CA GLY A 79 -12.66 -19.06 -11.25
C GLY A 79 -11.66 -18.84 -10.12
N ILE A 80 -10.62 -19.68 -10.02
CA ILE A 80 -9.56 -19.54 -9.01
C ILE A 80 -8.86 -18.17 -9.20
N PRO A 81 -8.56 -17.41 -8.12
CA PRO A 81 -7.86 -16.12 -8.22
C PRO A 81 -6.55 -16.21 -9.01
N LEU A 82 -6.21 -15.13 -9.71
CA LEU A 82 -5.10 -15.11 -10.67
C LEU A 82 -3.76 -15.51 -10.04
N LEU A 83 -3.38 -14.92 -8.89
CA LEU A 83 -2.12 -15.27 -8.22
C LEU A 83 -2.10 -16.74 -7.78
N MET A 84 -3.21 -17.27 -7.26
CA MET A 84 -3.29 -18.69 -6.90
C MET A 84 -3.12 -19.59 -8.12
N ASN A 85 -3.72 -19.22 -9.26
CA ASN A 85 -3.54 -19.91 -10.54
C ASN A 85 -2.09 -19.85 -11.04
N ILE A 86 -1.36 -18.77 -10.77
CA ILE A 86 0.08 -18.64 -11.06
C ILE A 86 0.86 -19.62 -10.16
N PHE A 87 0.68 -19.56 -8.84
CA PHE A 87 1.42 -20.41 -7.90
C PHE A 87 1.15 -21.90 -8.12
N VAL A 88 -0.10 -22.29 -8.38
CA VAL A 88 -0.45 -23.70 -8.62
C VAL A 88 0.31 -24.28 -9.83
N ARG A 89 0.69 -23.45 -10.81
CA ARG A 89 1.41 -23.87 -12.03
C ARG A 89 2.93 -23.74 -11.93
N ASN A 90 3.45 -23.08 -10.90
CA ASN A 90 4.87 -22.82 -10.69
C ASN A 90 5.26 -23.34 -9.29
N GLN A 91 5.01 -24.63 -9.04
CA GLN A 91 5.24 -25.29 -7.73
C GLN A 91 6.72 -25.35 -7.31
N ASP A 92 7.64 -25.08 -8.24
CA ASP A 92 9.06 -24.96 -8.00
C ASP A 92 9.48 -23.59 -7.46
N GLN A 93 8.56 -22.63 -7.44
CA GLN A 93 8.76 -21.27 -6.94
C GLN A 93 8.01 -21.05 -5.62
N PRO A 94 8.46 -20.11 -4.77
CA PRO A 94 7.70 -19.71 -3.58
C PRO A 94 6.31 -19.15 -3.94
N ASN A 95 5.31 -19.45 -3.12
CA ASN A 95 3.91 -19.06 -3.32
C ASN A 95 3.51 -17.81 -2.53
N TYR A 96 4.41 -16.84 -2.43
CA TYR A 96 4.13 -15.53 -1.84
C TYR A 96 4.20 -14.40 -2.87
N PHE A 97 3.54 -13.30 -2.54
CA PHE A 97 3.75 -12.00 -3.18
C PHE A 97 4.18 -10.98 -2.12
N THR A 98 4.78 -9.87 -2.56
CA THR A 98 5.15 -8.79 -1.65
C THR A 98 4.70 -7.43 -2.14
N PHE A 99 4.54 -6.49 -1.20
CA PHE A 99 4.27 -5.08 -1.46
C PHE A 99 5.30 -4.20 -0.75
N LEU A 100 5.90 -3.30 -1.52
CA LEU A 100 6.63 -2.12 -1.08
C LEU A 100 5.92 -0.90 -1.65
N MET A 101 5.27 -0.11 -0.81
CA MET A 101 4.63 1.13 -1.25
C MET A 101 5.58 2.29 -1.06
N ASP A 102 5.67 3.18 -2.04
CA ASP A 102 6.58 4.31 -1.99
C ASP A 102 5.83 5.64 -1.93
N ARG A 103 6.54 6.65 -1.43
CA ARG A 103 6.13 8.04 -1.43
C ARG A 103 7.24 8.90 -2.02
N GLY A 104 6.86 9.83 -2.86
CA GLY A 104 7.80 10.77 -3.47
C GLY A 104 8.34 11.77 -2.44
N GLU A 105 9.15 12.73 -2.88
CA GLU A 105 9.77 13.74 -2.00
C GLU A 105 8.76 14.63 -1.24
N LEU A 106 7.51 14.65 -1.69
CA LEU A 106 6.40 15.37 -1.06
C LEU A 106 5.59 14.49 -0.10
N GLY A 107 5.99 13.23 0.08
CA GLY A 107 5.29 12.25 0.92
C GLY A 107 3.93 11.81 0.36
N ILE A 108 3.63 12.06 -0.91
CA ILE A 108 2.43 11.52 -1.58
C ILE A 108 2.76 10.18 -2.23
N THR A 109 1.76 9.33 -2.48
CA THR A 109 1.96 8.06 -3.21
C THR A 109 2.74 8.30 -4.49
N ASP A 110 3.84 7.58 -4.68
CA ASP A 110 4.71 7.69 -5.86
C ASP A 110 5.16 6.29 -6.31
N GLY A 111 4.18 5.43 -6.56
CA GLY A 111 4.42 4.06 -7.01
C GLY A 111 4.84 3.11 -5.88
N GLY A 112 5.72 2.18 -6.24
CA GLY A 112 6.10 1.06 -5.38
C GLY A 112 6.44 -0.18 -6.19
N VAL A 113 6.65 -1.29 -5.49
CA VAL A 113 7.00 -2.58 -6.06
C VAL A 113 6.02 -3.64 -5.55
N LEU A 114 5.42 -4.37 -6.49
CA LEU A 114 4.71 -5.62 -6.22
C LEU A 114 5.51 -6.75 -6.87
N THR A 115 5.86 -7.75 -6.08
CA THR A 115 6.59 -8.93 -6.57
C THR A 115 5.76 -10.20 -6.48
N VAL A 116 6.06 -11.18 -7.32
CA VAL A 116 5.42 -12.51 -7.31
C VAL A 116 6.51 -13.57 -7.31
N SER A 117 6.56 -14.40 -6.26
CA SER A 117 7.58 -15.43 -6.05
C SER A 117 9.02 -14.94 -5.89
N GLU A 118 9.21 -13.64 -5.65
CA GLU A 118 10.53 -13.02 -5.47
C GLU A 118 10.49 -11.92 -4.42
N LEU A 119 11.66 -11.49 -3.94
CA LEU A 119 11.81 -10.44 -2.93
C LEU A 119 12.53 -9.25 -3.52
N VAL A 120 12.28 -8.07 -2.96
CA VAL A 120 13.17 -6.93 -3.14
C VAL A 120 14.43 -7.20 -2.30
N THR A 121 15.60 -7.23 -2.94
CA THR A 121 16.86 -7.71 -2.35
C THR A 121 17.23 -6.96 -1.06
N GLU A 122 16.97 -5.66 -0.99
CA GLU A 122 17.25 -4.83 0.18
C GLU A 122 16.39 -5.18 1.41
N TYR A 123 15.28 -5.89 1.20
CA TYR A 123 14.28 -6.20 2.23
C TYR A 123 14.08 -7.71 2.45
N GLU A 124 15.02 -8.55 2.03
CA GLU A 124 14.98 -10.02 2.21
C GLU A 124 14.82 -10.45 3.68
N ALA A 125 15.22 -9.58 4.61
CA ALA A 125 15.07 -9.77 6.05
C ALA A 125 13.60 -9.97 6.50
N VAL A 126 12.60 -9.61 5.67
CA VAL A 126 11.18 -9.89 5.95
C VAL A 126 10.92 -11.37 6.21
N THR A 127 11.66 -12.27 5.55
CA THR A 127 11.54 -13.72 5.73
C THR A 127 11.94 -14.20 7.13
N SER A 128 12.69 -13.38 7.87
CA SER A 128 13.08 -13.63 9.27
C SER A 128 12.12 -12.99 10.28
N ALA A 129 11.16 -12.16 9.84
CA ALA A 129 10.17 -11.57 10.71
C ALA A 129 9.21 -12.63 11.29
N PRO A 130 8.54 -12.39 12.41
CA PRO A 130 7.53 -13.32 12.92
C PRO A 130 6.43 -13.57 11.89
N LYS A 131 6.04 -14.83 11.72
CA LYS A 131 4.87 -15.17 10.92
C LYS A 131 3.61 -14.69 11.63
N LEU A 132 2.81 -13.91 10.94
CA LEU A 132 1.51 -13.42 11.37
C LEU A 132 0.43 -14.37 10.83
N PRO A 133 -0.14 -15.24 11.68
CA PRO A 133 -1.18 -16.18 11.25
C PRO A 133 -2.46 -15.43 10.90
N LEU A 134 -3.20 -15.96 9.94
CA LEU A 134 -4.44 -15.32 9.52
C LEU A 134 -5.61 -15.63 10.44
N ILE A 135 -6.52 -14.67 10.55
CA ILE A 135 -7.81 -14.80 11.21
C ILE A 135 -8.88 -15.05 10.13
N GLY A 136 -9.50 -16.23 10.19
CA GLY A 136 -10.47 -16.66 9.19
C GLY A 136 -9.82 -17.01 7.85
N THR A 137 -10.63 -17.03 6.79
CA THR A 137 -10.25 -17.59 5.49
C THR A 137 -10.56 -16.66 4.30
N PHE A 138 -11.05 -15.46 4.55
CA PHE A 138 -11.53 -14.53 3.53
C PHE A 138 -10.54 -13.43 3.15
N GLY A 139 -9.54 -13.16 4.00
CA GLY A 139 -8.74 -11.93 3.94
C GLY A 139 -7.34 -12.10 4.50
N TRP A 140 -6.49 -11.11 4.20
CA TRP A 140 -5.18 -10.93 4.83
C TRP A 140 -5.34 -10.22 6.18
N SER A 141 -6.07 -10.87 7.08
CA SER A 141 -6.42 -10.37 8.40
C SER A 141 -5.61 -11.10 9.47
N THR A 142 -5.04 -10.38 10.42
CA THR A 142 -4.20 -10.92 11.51
C THR A 142 -4.53 -10.23 12.85
N LEU A 143 -3.91 -10.66 13.94
CA LEU A 143 -4.00 -9.99 15.23
C LEU A 143 -3.09 -8.76 15.28
N LEU A 144 -3.66 -7.63 15.71
CA LEU A 144 -2.97 -6.44 16.15
C LEU A 144 -2.97 -6.41 17.69
N ASP A 145 -1.78 -6.25 18.27
CA ASP A 145 -1.59 -6.24 19.72
C ASP A 145 -1.99 -4.91 20.36
N GLY A 146 -2.00 -3.84 19.57
CA GLY A 146 -2.39 -2.49 19.97
C GLY A 146 -1.65 -1.43 19.18
N MET A 147 -1.86 -0.17 19.59
CA MET A 147 -1.25 1.00 18.98
C MET A 147 -0.81 1.96 20.08
N SER A 148 0.39 2.52 19.97
CA SER A 148 0.80 3.62 20.84
C SER A 148 0.62 4.95 20.16
N VAL A 149 0.02 5.89 20.90
CA VAL A 149 -0.11 7.31 20.51
C VAL A 149 0.76 8.12 21.45
N ASN A 150 1.75 8.82 20.91
CA ASN A 150 2.67 9.68 21.67
C ASN A 150 3.28 8.97 22.89
N GLY A 151 3.70 7.72 22.68
CA GLY A 151 4.31 6.86 23.71
C GLY A 151 3.33 6.20 24.67
N LYS A 152 2.02 6.47 24.59
CA LYS A 152 1.00 5.79 25.39
C LYS A 152 0.41 4.62 24.61
N MET A 153 0.70 3.40 25.08
CA MET A 153 0.12 2.17 24.51
C MET A 153 -1.38 2.09 24.78
N LEU A 154 -2.14 1.71 23.75
CA LEU A 154 -3.56 1.41 23.79
C LEU A 154 -3.77 -0.01 23.30
N THR A 155 -4.68 -0.71 23.97
CA THR A 155 -5.14 -2.06 23.65
C THR A 155 -6.65 -2.08 23.78
N SER A 156 -7.31 -2.94 23.02
CA SER A 156 -8.76 -3.14 23.10
C SER A 156 -9.11 -4.58 22.79
N ASP A 157 -10.28 -5.01 23.23
CA ASP A 157 -10.84 -6.31 22.84
C ASP A 157 -11.51 -6.18 21.47
N SER A 158 -11.32 -7.18 20.61
CA SER A 158 -11.94 -7.22 19.28
C SER A 158 -13.47 -7.28 19.33
N ALA A 159 -14.14 -6.48 18.50
CA ALA A 159 -15.58 -6.60 18.26
C ALA A 159 -15.95 -7.93 17.58
N LEU A 160 -14.97 -8.60 16.97
CA LEU A 160 -15.14 -9.87 16.24
C LEU A 160 -14.92 -11.10 17.12
N ALA A 161 -14.53 -10.96 18.39
CA ALA A 161 -14.17 -12.09 19.26
C ALA A 161 -15.20 -13.24 19.22
N SER A 162 -16.48 -12.92 19.41
CA SER A 162 -17.57 -13.91 19.41
C SER A 162 -17.85 -14.52 18.03
N VAL A 163 -17.74 -13.70 16.97
CA VAL A 163 -18.01 -14.15 15.60
C VAL A 163 -16.87 -15.02 15.09
N SER A 164 -15.63 -14.64 15.36
CA SER A 164 -14.43 -15.38 14.97
C SER A 164 -14.44 -16.79 15.57
N GLU A 165 -14.75 -16.93 16.86
CA GLU A 165 -14.84 -18.24 17.51
C GLU A 165 -15.96 -19.09 16.89
N LYS A 166 -17.14 -18.51 16.67
CA LYS A 166 -18.29 -19.23 16.14
C LYS A 166 -18.13 -19.63 14.66
N ALA A 167 -17.58 -18.75 13.84
CA ALA A 167 -17.49 -18.94 12.39
C ALA A 167 -16.22 -19.71 11.98
N PHE A 168 -15.10 -19.48 12.67
CA PHE A 168 -13.80 -20.02 12.27
C PHE A 168 -13.16 -20.92 13.33
N GLY A 169 -13.73 -21.02 14.53
CA GLY A 169 -13.10 -21.73 15.64
C GLY A 169 -11.81 -21.04 16.14
N VAL A 170 -11.63 -19.75 15.83
CA VAL A 170 -10.43 -18.99 16.19
C VAL A 170 -10.77 -18.04 17.34
N GLN A 171 -10.22 -18.32 18.51
CA GLN A 171 -10.34 -17.44 19.67
C GLN A 171 -9.41 -16.23 19.51
N ILE A 172 -9.98 -15.02 19.61
CA ILE A 172 -9.20 -13.79 19.67
C ILE A 172 -8.81 -13.52 21.13
N PRO A 173 -7.52 -13.39 21.47
CA PRO A 173 -7.09 -13.08 22.84
C PRO A 173 -7.58 -11.71 23.30
N SER A 174 -7.88 -11.58 24.60
CA SER A 174 -8.21 -10.27 25.18
C SER A 174 -7.04 -9.29 25.04
N GLY A 175 -7.37 -8.02 24.83
CA GLY A 175 -6.44 -6.94 24.56
C GLY A 175 -5.86 -6.94 23.14
N LYS A 176 -6.37 -7.80 22.24
CA LYS A 176 -6.00 -7.82 20.83
C LYS A 176 -7.21 -7.55 19.93
N THR A 177 -6.92 -6.96 18.78
CA THR A 177 -7.90 -6.65 17.73
C THR A 177 -7.52 -7.36 16.43
N VAL A 178 -8.46 -7.46 15.48
CA VAL A 178 -8.23 -8.00 14.14
C VAL A 178 -7.91 -6.85 13.19
N ALA A 179 -6.85 -6.99 12.41
CA ALA A 179 -6.43 -6.00 11.44
C ALA A 179 -6.21 -6.64 10.06
N THR A 180 -6.80 -6.03 9.04
CA THR A 180 -6.61 -6.36 7.63
C THR A 180 -5.65 -5.36 7.01
N LEU A 181 -4.55 -5.85 6.44
CA LEU A 181 -3.67 -5.03 5.60
C LEU A 181 -4.24 -5.01 4.19
N ASP A 182 -4.72 -3.84 3.76
CA ASP A 182 -5.51 -3.70 2.54
C ASP A 182 -4.88 -2.70 1.57
N THR A 183 -4.27 -3.24 0.52
CA THR A 183 -3.64 -2.45 -0.55
C THR A 183 -4.64 -1.68 -1.42
N GLY A 184 -5.94 -1.94 -1.28
CA GLY A 184 -7.02 -1.21 -1.94
C GLY A 184 -7.51 0.02 -1.16
N THR A 185 -6.97 0.26 0.03
CA THR A 185 -7.37 1.35 0.93
C THR A 185 -6.21 2.32 1.14
N SER A 186 -6.47 3.64 1.12
CA SER A 186 -5.42 4.63 1.41
C SER A 186 -5.33 5.03 2.88
N TRP A 187 -6.46 5.02 3.58
CA TRP A 187 -6.59 5.47 4.98
C TRP A 187 -6.39 4.33 5.97
N ILE A 188 -6.49 4.63 7.26
CA ILE A 188 -6.61 3.63 8.32
C ILE A 188 -7.98 3.79 8.95
N SER A 189 -8.83 2.77 8.91
CA SER A 189 -10.09 2.76 9.64
C SER A 189 -9.95 1.82 10.84
N GLY A 190 -10.32 2.26 12.05
CA GLY A 190 -10.10 1.51 13.28
C GLY A 190 -11.08 1.82 14.41
N PRO A 191 -10.99 1.14 15.55
CA PRO A 191 -11.91 1.35 16.67
C PRO A 191 -11.86 2.77 17.21
N LYS A 192 -13.03 3.30 17.56
CA LYS A 192 -13.25 4.70 17.93
C LYS A 192 -12.32 5.18 19.05
N GLU A 193 -12.05 4.34 20.04
CA GLU A 193 -11.21 4.68 21.19
C GLU A 193 -9.76 5.00 20.80
N PHE A 194 -9.23 4.38 19.74
CA PHE A 194 -7.88 4.68 19.24
C PHE A 194 -7.87 5.99 18.45
N VAL A 195 -8.90 6.23 17.65
CA VAL A 195 -9.07 7.47 16.87
C VAL A 195 -9.21 8.66 17.81
N GLU A 196 -10.07 8.55 18.82
CA GLU A 196 -10.23 9.60 19.84
C GLU A 196 -8.93 9.83 20.59
N ALA A 197 -8.23 8.77 21.00
CA ALA A 197 -6.95 8.92 21.70
C ALA A 197 -5.86 9.56 20.81
N ALA A 198 -5.91 9.37 19.49
CA ALA A 198 -4.99 9.99 18.56
C ALA A 198 -5.18 11.52 18.46
N TYR A 199 -6.43 12.00 18.44
CA TYR A 199 -6.72 13.38 18.02
C TYR A 199 -7.34 14.29 19.07
N LYS A 200 -8.06 13.75 20.08
CA LYS A 200 -8.88 14.58 20.99
C LYS A 200 -8.08 15.63 21.79
N ASP A 201 -6.81 15.35 22.05
CA ASP A 201 -5.93 16.19 22.86
C ASP A 201 -5.07 17.13 21.99
N ILE A 202 -5.23 17.11 20.67
CA ILE A 202 -4.54 18.01 19.75
C ILE A 202 -5.25 19.38 19.77
N PRO A 203 -4.54 20.47 20.13
CA PRO A 203 -5.12 21.80 20.08
C PRO A 203 -5.62 22.15 18.68
N GLY A 204 -6.91 22.47 18.56
CA GLY A 204 -7.53 22.81 17.28
C GLY A 204 -7.95 21.61 16.43
N ALA A 205 -7.86 20.38 16.94
CA ALA A 205 -8.53 19.26 16.28
C ALA A 205 -10.05 19.34 16.43
N VAL A 206 -10.77 19.03 15.35
CA VAL A 206 -12.24 19.07 15.30
C VAL A 206 -12.74 17.79 14.63
N PRO A 207 -13.68 17.05 15.26
CA PRO A 207 -14.26 15.87 14.63
C PRO A 207 -15.04 16.26 13.36
N THR A 208 -14.94 15.43 12.32
CA THR A 208 -15.58 15.67 11.03
C THR A 208 -16.02 14.35 10.37
N ASN A 209 -17.06 14.42 9.54
CA ASN A 209 -17.40 13.37 8.57
C ASN A 209 -16.92 13.71 7.15
N ASP A 210 -16.36 14.91 6.95
CA ASP A 210 -15.76 15.35 5.70
C ASP A 210 -14.30 14.85 5.63
N THR A 211 -14.16 13.53 5.47
CA THR A 211 -12.88 12.82 5.39
C THR A 211 -12.66 12.20 4.02
N LEU A 212 -13.18 12.83 2.97
CA LEU A 212 -13.08 12.32 1.59
C LEU A 212 -13.66 10.89 1.46
N GLY A 213 -14.71 10.59 2.23
CA GLY A 213 -15.38 9.29 2.22
C GLY A 213 -14.82 8.25 3.20
N ALA A 214 -13.74 8.56 3.93
CA ALA A 214 -13.10 7.60 4.84
C ALA A 214 -13.83 7.38 6.18
N GLY A 215 -14.97 8.05 6.41
CA GLY A 215 -15.79 7.91 7.62
C GLY A 215 -15.51 8.97 8.69
N LEU A 216 -16.03 8.79 9.91
CA LEU A 216 -15.83 9.75 11.00
C LEU A 216 -14.33 9.88 11.35
N GLY A 217 -13.78 11.09 11.33
CA GLY A 217 -12.38 11.38 11.63
C GLY A 217 -12.21 12.77 12.23
N TYR A 218 -11.04 13.38 12.01
CA TYR A 218 -10.70 14.68 12.57
C TYR A 218 -10.03 15.59 11.52
N ILE A 219 -10.46 16.85 11.47
CA ILE A 219 -9.65 17.96 10.95
C ILE A 219 -8.61 18.28 12.03
N ILE A 220 -7.36 18.44 11.63
CA ILE A 220 -6.23 18.72 12.51
C ILE A 220 -5.41 19.90 11.97
N PRO A 221 -4.67 20.62 12.83
CA PRO A 221 -3.66 21.57 12.37
C PRO A 221 -2.66 20.91 11.41
N CYS A 222 -2.27 21.58 10.34
CA CYS A 222 -1.37 21.00 9.34
C CYS A 222 0.09 20.83 9.82
N ASP A 223 0.45 21.43 10.96
CA ASP A 223 1.73 21.21 11.65
C ASP A 223 1.65 20.09 12.69
N THR A 224 0.51 19.38 12.76
CA THR A 224 0.34 18.22 13.63
C THR A 224 1.39 17.17 13.31
N LYS A 225 2.06 16.71 14.36
CA LYS A 225 3.11 15.70 14.29
C LYS A 225 2.82 14.61 15.31
N LEU A 226 2.37 13.46 14.82
CA LEU A 226 1.95 12.34 15.66
C LEU A 226 3.02 11.25 15.70
N ASN A 227 3.34 10.77 16.90
CA ASN A 227 4.14 9.56 17.07
C ASN A 227 3.18 8.37 17.21
N LEU A 228 3.01 7.65 16.11
CA LEU A 228 2.14 6.49 16.01
C LEU A 228 2.98 5.23 15.78
N THR A 229 2.70 4.17 16.52
CA THR A 229 3.36 2.87 16.34
C THR A 229 2.33 1.77 16.53
N PHE A 230 2.23 0.88 15.54
CA PHE A 230 1.39 -0.31 15.60
C PHE A 230 2.22 -1.49 16.08
N TYR A 231 1.58 -2.43 16.80
CA TYR A 231 2.28 -3.59 17.36
C TYR A 231 1.68 -4.87 16.81
N PHE A 232 2.51 -5.67 16.13
CA PHE A 232 2.15 -6.99 15.63
C PHE A 232 3.12 -8.03 16.18
N ALA A 233 2.58 -9.08 16.79
CA ALA A 233 3.37 -10.18 17.38
C ALA A 233 4.51 -9.69 18.30
N GLY A 234 4.23 -8.67 19.12
CA GLY A 234 5.16 -8.06 20.07
C GLY A 234 6.17 -7.08 19.47
N ASN A 235 6.14 -6.84 18.16
CA ASN A 235 7.11 -5.98 17.47
C ASN A 235 6.51 -4.61 17.13
N PRO A 236 7.25 -3.51 17.31
CA PRO A 236 6.81 -2.17 16.96
C PRO A 236 7.00 -1.87 15.47
N TYR A 237 6.01 -1.23 14.87
CA TYR A 237 6.03 -0.74 13.50
C TYR A 237 5.67 0.76 13.52
N PRO A 238 6.67 1.64 13.63
CA PRO A 238 6.44 3.08 13.67
C PRO A 238 5.94 3.58 12.31
N MET A 239 4.99 4.52 12.36
CA MET A 239 4.48 5.20 11.18
C MET A 239 5.18 6.55 11.05
N HIS A 240 5.63 6.91 9.86
CA HIS A 240 6.18 8.22 9.60
C HIS A 240 5.09 9.27 9.84
N PRO A 241 5.34 10.36 10.59
CA PRO A 241 4.31 11.37 10.85
C PRO A 241 3.71 12.03 9.59
N ILE A 242 4.41 11.95 8.45
CA ILE A 242 3.95 12.48 7.17
C ILE A 242 2.79 11.66 6.60
N ASP A 243 2.71 10.37 6.93
CA ASP A 243 1.60 9.51 6.54
C ASP A 243 0.44 9.57 7.54
N ALA A 244 0.63 10.23 8.68
CA ALA A 244 -0.44 10.46 9.66
C ALA A 244 -1.36 11.64 9.28
N VAL A 245 -0.97 12.41 8.26
CA VAL A 245 -1.65 13.64 7.85
C VAL A 245 -2.02 13.56 6.37
N VAL A 246 -3.30 13.74 6.08
CA VAL A 246 -3.87 13.82 4.73
C VAL A 246 -4.22 15.27 4.42
N LEU A 247 -3.76 15.77 3.28
CA LEU A 247 -4.17 17.11 2.80
C LEU A 247 -5.55 17.02 2.15
N ASN A 248 -6.40 17.99 2.45
CA ASN A 248 -7.72 18.13 1.85
C ASN A 248 -7.97 19.57 1.41
N THR A 249 -8.87 19.74 0.46
CA THR A 249 -9.39 21.05 0.07
C THR A 249 -10.90 20.93 -0.07
N THR A 250 -11.60 21.72 0.72
CA THR A 250 -13.06 21.76 0.67
C THR A 250 -13.54 22.30 -0.67
N ALA A 251 -14.82 22.07 -0.99
CA ALA A 251 -15.44 22.57 -2.22
C ALA A 251 -15.33 24.11 -2.37
N ASP A 252 -15.24 24.84 -1.25
CA ASP A 252 -15.09 26.30 -1.22
C ASP A 252 -13.63 26.76 -1.37
N GLY A 253 -12.70 25.86 -1.68
CA GLY A 253 -11.28 26.16 -1.88
C GLY A 253 -10.51 26.40 -0.56
N ILE A 254 -11.01 25.90 0.56
CA ILE A 254 -10.33 25.98 1.86
C ILE A 254 -9.43 24.76 2.02
N GLN A 255 -8.13 24.99 2.14
CA GLN A 255 -7.16 23.93 2.43
C GLN A 255 -7.17 23.60 3.93
N ASN A 256 -7.35 22.32 4.26
CA ASN A 256 -7.25 21.80 5.62
C ASN A 256 -6.47 20.48 5.64
N CYS A 257 -6.14 20.03 6.85
CA CYS A 257 -5.47 18.76 7.08
C CYS A 257 -6.39 17.83 7.88
N LEU A 258 -6.37 16.56 7.51
CA LEU A 258 -7.14 15.49 8.13
C LEU A 258 -6.18 14.49 8.77
N GLY A 259 -6.56 13.92 9.90
CA GLY A 259 -5.85 12.77 10.46
C GLY A 259 -6.11 11.52 9.62
N ALA A 260 -5.07 10.76 9.28
CA ALA A 260 -5.17 9.59 8.41
C ALA A 260 -5.91 8.38 9.03
N ILE A 261 -6.26 8.45 10.32
CA ILE A 261 -6.99 7.42 11.04
C ILE A 261 -8.45 7.87 11.23
N THR A 262 -9.40 7.07 10.74
CA THR A 262 -10.85 7.25 10.88
C THR A 262 -11.47 6.11 11.68
N VAL A 263 -12.72 6.31 12.10
CA VAL A 263 -13.49 5.33 12.84
C VAL A 263 -14.05 4.28 11.87
N ASN A 264 -13.83 3.02 12.21
CA ASN A 264 -14.58 1.89 11.70
C ASN A 264 -15.86 1.73 12.52
N ASP A 265 -16.99 2.15 11.96
CA ASP A 265 -18.29 2.11 12.63
C ASP A 265 -19.03 0.77 12.47
N ASN A 266 -18.53 -0.11 11.60
CA ASN A 266 -19.14 -1.41 11.32
C ASN A 266 -18.13 -2.55 11.13
N PRO A 267 -17.37 -2.90 12.19
CA PRO A 267 -16.32 -3.92 12.12
C PRO A 267 -16.84 -5.31 11.74
N LEU A 268 -18.11 -5.63 12.06
CA LEU A 268 -18.72 -6.90 11.71
C LEU A 268 -18.97 -7.04 10.21
N ALA A 269 -19.42 -5.97 9.54
CA ALA A 269 -19.63 -5.99 8.10
C ALA A 269 -18.32 -6.05 7.33
N LEU A 270 -17.27 -5.37 7.82
CA LEU A 270 -15.93 -5.43 7.23
C LEU A 270 -15.13 -6.67 7.64
N ALA A 271 -15.66 -7.48 8.57
CA ALA A 271 -14.97 -8.61 9.18
C ALA A 271 -13.56 -8.27 9.73
N THR A 272 -13.35 -7.01 10.14
CA THR A 272 -12.10 -6.53 10.73
C THR A 272 -12.35 -5.38 11.70
N ASP A 273 -11.59 -5.29 12.78
CA ASP A 273 -11.60 -4.09 13.64
C ASP A 273 -10.83 -2.96 12.96
N TRP A 274 -9.75 -3.29 12.25
CA TRP A 274 -8.91 -2.36 11.53
C TRP A 274 -8.82 -2.68 10.03
N LEU A 275 -9.09 -1.68 9.20
CA LEU A 275 -8.74 -1.71 7.78
C LEU A 275 -7.55 -0.77 7.58
N ILE A 276 -6.38 -1.33 7.29
CA ILE A 276 -5.10 -0.62 7.33
C ILE A 276 -4.54 -0.52 5.92
N GLY A 277 -4.58 0.70 5.38
CA GLY A 277 -4.16 1.01 4.02
C GLY A 277 -2.80 1.69 3.89
N ASP A 278 -2.61 2.38 2.76
CA ASP A 278 -1.36 3.03 2.33
C ASP A 278 -0.68 3.84 3.44
N SER A 279 -1.47 4.59 4.23
CA SER A 279 -0.96 5.45 5.30
C SER A 279 -0.06 4.69 6.29
N PHE A 280 -0.40 3.45 6.61
CA PHE A 280 0.51 2.59 7.38
C PHE A 280 1.42 1.77 6.47
N MET A 281 0.90 1.21 5.38
CA MET A 281 1.61 0.25 4.55
C MET A 281 2.87 0.81 3.86
N ARG A 282 2.97 2.14 3.64
CA ARG A 282 4.22 2.80 3.22
C ARG A 282 5.37 2.71 4.23
N ASN A 283 5.09 2.29 5.47
CA ASN A 283 6.07 2.18 6.55
C ASN A 283 6.54 0.75 6.79
N ILE A 284 6.05 -0.20 5.98
CA ILE A 284 6.41 -1.60 6.03
C ILE A 284 6.70 -2.16 4.64
N TYR A 285 7.57 -3.16 4.58
CA TYR A 285 7.61 -4.12 3.48
C TYR A 285 6.81 -5.35 3.92
N SER A 286 5.85 -5.77 3.09
CA SER A 286 4.88 -6.81 3.46
C SER A 286 4.96 -8.00 2.51
N LEU A 287 4.95 -9.20 3.08
CA LEU A 287 4.95 -10.49 2.39
C LEU A 287 3.67 -11.25 2.76
N TYR A 288 3.04 -11.82 1.74
CA TYR A 288 1.78 -12.55 1.84
C TYR A 288 1.95 -13.93 1.24
N ASP A 289 1.99 -14.96 2.09
CA ASP A 289 2.26 -16.35 1.71
C ASP A 289 0.96 -17.16 1.70
N TYR A 290 0.65 -17.77 0.55
CA TYR A 290 -0.58 -18.54 0.37
C TYR A 290 -0.52 -19.95 0.99
N GLY A 291 0.66 -20.44 1.39
CA GLY A 291 0.86 -21.75 2.00
C GLY A 291 0.05 -22.87 1.33
N ASN A 292 -0.67 -23.63 2.15
CA ASN A 292 -1.45 -24.78 1.71
C ASN A 292 -2.64 -24.48 0.79
N GLN A 293 -2.96 -23.21 0.52
CA GLN A 293 -3.97 -22.84 -0.46
C GLN A 293 -3.51 -23.07 -1.90
N THR A 294 -2.20 -23.10 -2.13
CA THR A 294 -1.62 -23.27 -3.48
C THR A 294 -0.58 -24.38 -3.55
N SER A 295 -0.02 -24.82 -2.42
CA SER A 295 0.93 -25.93 -2.31
C SER A 295 0.56 -26.83 -1.12
N GLN A 296 0.00 -28.03 -1.38
CA GLN A 296 -0.55 -28.89 -0.32
C GLN A 296 0.47 -29.37 0.72
N THR A 297 1.77 -29.29 0.41
CA THR A 297 2.86 -29.67 1.32
C THR A 297 3.26 -28.57 2.29
N ASP A 298 2.76 -27.34 2.10
CA ASP A 298 3.15 -26.18 2.87
C ASP A 298 2.30 -26.03 4.15
N GLY A 299 2.73 -25.13 5.02
CA GLY A 299 1.98 -24.76 6.22
C GLY A 299 0.73 -23.93 5.90
N ASN A 300 0.03 -23.50 6.95
CA ASN A 300 -1.08 -22.56 6.80
C ASN A 300 -0.58 -21.21 6.21
N PRO A 301 -1.45 -20.47 5.49
CA PRO A 301 -1.13 -19.13 5.01
C PRO A 301 -0.76 -18.18 6.14
N TYR A 302 0.09 -17.20 5.84
CA TYR A 302 0.55 -16.20 6.81
C TYR A 302 1.01 -14.92 6.12
N MET A 303 1.16 -13.86 6.92
CA MET A 303 1.89 -12.66 6.51
C MET A 303 3.21 -12.52 7.26
N GLN A 304 4.15 -11.79 6.70
CA GLN A 304 5.31 -11.25 7.39
C GLN A 304 5.45 -9.77 7.03
N ILE A 305 5.84 -8.95 7.99
CA ILE A 305 6.03 -7.52 7.77
C ILE A 305 7.38 -7.09 8.35
N LEU A 306 8.05 -6.19 7.65
CA LEU A 306 9.33 -5.60 8.04
C LEU A 306 9.14 -4.10 8.13
N SER A 307 9.51 -3.47 9.26
CA SER A 307 9.51 -2.02 9.33
C SER A 307 10.62 -1.44 8.44
N ILE A 308 10.27 -0.45 7.62
CA ILE A 308 11.22 0.27 6.75
C ILE A 308 11.34 1.75 7.14
N THR A 309 10.69 2.15 8.23
CA THR A 309 10.72 3.52 8.75
C THR A 309 11.64 3.63 9.95
N ASN A 310 12.64 4.50 9.87
CA ASN A 310 13.41 4.93 11.02
C ASN A 310 12.64 6.04 11.76
N PRO A 311 12.15 5.81 12.99
CA PRO A 311 11.29 6.76 13.69
C PRO A 311 11.98 8.08 14.03
N ASP A 312 13.27 8.06 14.36
CA ASP A 312 14.02 9.27 14.72
C ASP A 312 14.26 10.16 13.49
N ALA A 313 14.65 9.54 12.37
CA ALA A 313 14.83 10.26 11.11
C ALA A 313 13.49 10.83 10.60
N ALA A 314 12.44 10.00 10.60
CA ALA A 314 11.09 10.39 10.21
C ALA A 314 10.59 11.58 11.04
N TRP A 315 10.79 11.52 12.37
CA TRP A 315 10.44 12.62 13.25
C TRP A 315 11.25 13.87 12.92
N ALA A 316 12.57 13.77 12.73
CA ALA A 316 13.42 14.93 12.46
C ALA A 316 13.06 15.67 11.15
N GLU A 317 12.65 14.94 10.10
CA GLU A 317 12.41 15.53 8.78
C GLU A 317 10.96 15.99 8.51
N THR A 318 9.98 15.52 9.31
CA THR A 318 8.55 15.75 9.06
C THR A 318 8.20 17.21 8.82
N ASP A 319 8.73 18.14 9.62
CA ASP A 319 8.29 19.54 9.56
C ASP A 319 8.68 20.19 8.22
N ALA A 320 9.87 19.85 7.72
CA ALA A 320 10.34 20.31 6.41
C ALA A 320 9.56 19.65 5.27
N LEU A 321 9.25 18.36 5.38
CA LEU A 321 8.44 17.64 4.39
C LEU A 321 7.00 18.16 4.35
N MET A 322 6.37 18.41 5.50
CA MET A 322 5.02 18.99 5.56
C MET A 322 4.97 20.37 4.91
N LEU A 323 5.96 21.23 5.17
CA LEU A 323 6.03 22.54 4.54
C LEU A 323 6.13 22.42 3.02
N LYS A 324 7.03 21.56 2.51
CA LYS A 324 7.15 21.30 1.07
C LYS A 324 5.83 20.79 0.47
N ARG A 325 5.19 19.81 1.13
CA ARG A 325 3.92 19.22 0.68
C ARG A 325 2.82 20.28 0.61
N LEU A 326 2.70 21.14 1.62
CA LEU A 326 1.70 22.21 1.66
C LEU A 326 1.93 23.23 0.53
N SER A 327 3.18 23.67 0.33
CA SER A 327 3.52 24.62 -0.74
C SER A 327 3.23 24.05 -2.12
N ALA A 328 3.67 22.81 -2.40
CA ALA A 328 3.39 22.14 -3.66
C ALA A 328 1.88 22.04 -3.92
N TYR A 329 1.13 21.59 -2.90
CA TYR A 329 -0.33 21.48 -2.98
C TYR A 329 -0.99 22.82 -3.33
N GLN A 330 -0.57 23.90 -2.69
CA GLN A 330 -1.08 25.25 -2.98
C GLN A 330 -0.77 25.71 -4.40
N GLU A 331 0.44 25.45 -4.90
CA GLU A 331 0.86 25.76 -6.27
C GLU A 331 0.01 25.02 -7.29
N TYR A 332 -0.19 23.71 -7.10
CA TYR A 332 -1.08 22.94 -7.98
C TYR A 332 -2.48 23.52 -8.04
N PHE A 333 -3.07 23.74 -6.87
CA PHE A 333 -4.47 24.14 -6.82
C PHE A 333 -4.65 25.50 -7.51
N THR A 334 -3.71 26.43 -7.27
CA THR A 334 -3.67 27.73 -7.95
C THR A 334 -3.55 27.56 -9.46
N SER A 335 -2.67 26.67 -9.94
CA SER A 335 -2.47 26.42 -11.38
C SER A 335 -3.68 25.77 -12.06
N THR A 336 -4.39 24.90 -11.34
CA THR A 336 -5.49 24.09 -11.89
C THR A 336 -6.81 24.84 -11.89
N TYR A 337 -7.10 25.57 -10.82
CA TYR A 337 -8.40 26.22 -10.60
C TYR A 337 -8.35 27.75 -10.76
N GLY A 338 -7.16 28.34 -10.95
CA GLY A 338 -7.01 29.79 -11.09
C GLY A 338 -7.31 30.58 -9.81
N VAL A 339 -7.44 29.89 -8.67
CA VAL A 339 -7.70 30.47 -7.35
C VAL A 339 -6.65 29.96 -6.36
N THR A 340 -6.06 30.87 -5.60
CA THR A 340 -5.20 30.46 -4.47
C THR A 340 -6.09 29.99 -3.33
N PRO A 341 -5.92 28.76 -2.82
CA PRO A 341 -6.65 28.30 -1.66
C PRO A 341 -6.51 29.31 -0.53
N THR A 342 -7.62 29.64 0.12
CA THR A 342 -7.53 30.45 1.34
C THR A 342 -7.13 29.48 2.46
N THR A 343 -5.87 29.53 2.87
CA THR A 343 -5.42 28.83 4.08
C THR A 343 -6.12 29.48 5.28
N THR A 344 -7.20 28.90 5.78
CA THR A 344 -7.88 29.45 6.96
C THR A 344 -7.16 29.17 8.28
N GLN A 345 -6.12 28.32 8.26
CA GLN A 345 -5.28 27.91 9.38
C GLN A 345 -5.95 27.91 10.77
N MET A 346 -6.17 26.71 11.30
CA MET A 346 -5.79 26.47 12.70
C MET A 346 -4.27 26.28 12.67
N ALA A 347 -3.55 27.18 13.35
CA ALA A 347 -2.23 27.69 12.95
C ALA A 347 -1.07 26.68 12.83
N TYR A 348 -0.18 26.87 11.85
CA TYR A 348 1.22 26.45 11.93
C TYR A 348 1.84 27.34 13.00
N THR A 349 2.11 26.78 14.17
CA THR A 349 2.67 27.51 15.32
C THR A 349 4.19 27.38 15.39
N GLY A 350 4.80 26.66 14.45
CA GLY A 350 6.25 26.43 14.37
C GLY A 350 7.05 27.61 13.79
N PRO A 351 8.39 27.58 13.91
CA PRO A 351 9.27 28.57 13.30
C PRO A 351 9.31 28.41 11.77
N THR A 352 9.03 29.50 11.05
CA THR A 352 9.12 29.54 9.59
C THR A 352 10.58 29.67 9.14
N TYR A 353 11.06 28.71 8.35
CA TYR A 353 12.35 28.79 7.67
C TYR A 353 12.13 29.03 6.18
N SER A 354 12.77 30.06 5.62
CA SER A 354 12.76 30.30 4.18
C SER A 354 13.59 29.23 3.48
N VAL A 355 12.93 28.21 2.93
CA VAL A 355 13.59 27.19 2.10
C VAL A 355 13.65 27.71 0.67
N SER A 356 14.86 27.84 0.13
CA SER A 356 15.08 28.11 -1.28
C SER A 356 14.80 26.83 -2.07
N VAL A 357 13.71 26.81 -2.84
CA VAL A 357 13.41 25.70 -3.75
C VAL A 357 14.30 25.86 -4.99
N THR A 358 15.35 25.05 -5.11
CA THR A 358 16.02 24.85 -6.41
C THR A 358 15.14 23.92 -7.23
N SER A 359 14.59 24.42 -8.34
CA SER A 359 13.75 23.64 -9.24
C SER A 359 14.51 22.39 -9.72
N ALA A 360 14.04 21.22 -9.33
CA ALA A 360 14.37 19.98 -10.02
C ALA A 360 13.57 19.93 -11.33
N ASP A 361 14.19 19.36 -12.36
CA ASP A 361 13.79 19.38 -13.75
C ASP A 361 12.31 19.08 -14.05
N ASN A 362 11.82 19.80 -15.08
CA ASN A 362 10.52 19.66 -15.72
C ASN A 362 10.15 18.21 -16.08
N LYS A 363 8.99 17.76 -15.58
CA LYS A 363 7.96 16.87 -16.19
C LYS A 363 7.32 15.86 -15.23
N GLN A 364 7.09 16.22 -13.98
CA GLN A 364 5.97 15.62 -13.25
C GLN A 364 4.89 16.69 -13.10
N THR A 365 3.80 16.51 -13.85
CA THR A 365 2.53 17.17 -13.54
C THR A 365 2.13 16.69 -12.16
N PHE A 366 2.52 17.44 -11.15
CA PHE A 366 2.02 17.29 -9.80
C PHE A 366 0.52 17.55 -9.87
N ALA A 367 -0.28 16.49 -9.86
CA ALA A 367 -1.66 16.55 -9.46
C ALA A 367 -1.71 15.90 -8.07
N PRO A 368 -1.92 16.63 -6.95
CA PRO A 368 -2.41 16.01 -5.75
C PRO A 368 -3.65 15.25 -6.15
N TYR A 369 -3.56 13.93 -6.05
CA TYR A 369 -4.68 13.06 -6.30
C TYR A 369 -5.81 13.54 -5.41
N PRO A 370 -6.91 14.05 -5.99
CA PRO A 370 -8.11 14.19 -5.22
C PRO A 370 -8.50 12.75 -4.91
N SER A 371 -8.49 12.33 -3.63
CA SER A 371 -9.35 11.21 -3.22
C SER A 371 -10.81 11.67 -3.21
N VAL A 372 -11.20 12.46 -4.21
CA VAL A 372 -12.55 12.96 -4.40
C VAL A 372 -13.32 11.81 -5.02
N TRP A 373 -13.92 11.02 -4.14
CA TRP A 373 -15.11 10.27 -4.47
C TRP A 373 -16.14 11.27 -5.00
N SER A 374 -16.24 11.33 -6.33
CA SER A 374 -17.25 12.12 -6.98
C SER A 374 -18.58 11.38 -6.83
N ALA A 375 -19.31 11.69 -5.76
CA ALA A 375 -20.74 11.46 -5.73
C ALA A 375 -21.36 12.35 -6.83
N SER A 376 -21.70 11.76 -7.98
CA SER A 376 -22.56 12.44 -8.94
C SER A 376 -23.71 11.55 -9.35
N ALA A 377 -24.89 12.04 -9.01
CA ALA A 377 -26.20 11.51 -9.33
C ALA A 377 -26.40 11.17 -10.82
N GLN A 378 -27.31 10.22 -11.03
CA GLN A 378 -27.94 9.85 -12.30
C GLN A 378 -28.21 11.05 -13.23
N PRO A 379 -28.15 10.81 -14.54
CA PRO A 379 -29.31 11.14 -15.36
C PRO A 379 -29.83 9.94 -16.17
N ALA A 380 -31.13 10.05 -16.42
CA ALA A 380 -32.01 9.07 -17.01
C ALA A 380 -31.59 8.53 -18.39
N SER A 381 -32.02 7.28 -18.61
CA SER A 381 -32.23 6.57 -19.87
C SER A 381 -32.22 7.39 -21.16
N SER A 382 -31.44 6.94 -22.14
CA SER A 382 -31.94 6.82 -23.51
C SER A 382 -31.23 5.70 -24.26
N ASN A 383 -32.03 4.78 -24.80
CA ASN A 383 -31.63 3.80 -25.78
C ASN A 383 -31.10 4.50 -27.05
N ALA A 384 -29.96 4.07 -27.57
CA ALA A 384 -29.67 4.20 -28.99
C ALA A 384 -28.74 3.06 -29.43
N ALA A 385 -29.20 2.38 -30.48
CA ALA A 385 -28.73 1.11 -30.97
C ALA A 385 -27.33 1.15 -31.61
N LEU A 386 -26.66 0.00 -31.55
CA LEU A 386 -25.62 -0.39 -32.49
C LEU A 386 -26.07 -0.16 -33.94
N SER A 387 -25.20 0.40 -34.76
CA SER A 387 -25.23 0.25 -36.21
C SER A 387 -23.80 0.30 -36.72
N GLY A 388 -23.30 -0.84 -37.19
CA GLY A 388 -22.08 -0.90 -37.98
C GLY A 388 -22.31 -0.33 -39.38
N ALA A 389 -21.25 0.21 -39.97
CA ALA A 389 -21.14 0.35 -41.42
C ALA A 389 -19.66 0.28 -41.82
N LEU A 390 -19.37 -0.73 -42.64
CA LEU A 390 -18.20 -0.83 -43.51
C LEU A 390 -18.41 0.12 -44.70
N ALA A 391 -17.33 0.77 -45.16
CA ALA A 391 -17.05 1.02 -46.57
C ALA A 391 -15.62 1.57 -46.78
N GLU A 392 -14.78 0.75 -47.46
CA GLU A 392 -13.78 1.12 -48.48
C GLU A 392 -14.35 2.16 -49.47
N ASP A 393 -13.63 2.98 -50.26
CA ASP A 393 -12.24 3.18 -50.65
C ASP A 393 -12.20 4.58 -51.31
N ALA A 394 -11.06 5.28 -51.27
CA ALA A 394 -10.67 6.22 -52.33
C ALA A 394 -9.17 6.50 -52.31
N GLU A 395 -8.53 6.21 -53.45
CA GLU A 395 -7.11 6.34 -53.76
C GLU A 395 -6.56 7.78 -53.72
N VAL A 396 -5.34 7.89 -53.17
CA VAL A 396 -4.11 8.56 -53.67
C VAL A 396 -4.26 9.57 -54.82
N ASP A 397 -3.82 10.84 -54.63
CA ASP A 397 -2.54 11.31 -55.19
C ASP A 397 -2.03 12.70 -54.69
N SER A 398 -0.71 12.72 -54.49
CA SER A 398 0.35 13.74 -54.51
C SER A 398 0.14 15.25 -54.20
N LYS A 399 0.81 15.76 -53.14
CA LYS A 399 2.11 16.49 -53.21
C LYS A 399 2.54 17.17 -51.88
N ALA A 400 3.72 16.72 -51.42
CA ALA A 400 4.89 17.44 -50.86
C ALA A 400 4.78 18.40 -49.65
N GLY A 401 5.52 18.06 -48.59
CA GLY A 401 6.06 18.96 -47.58
C GLY A 401 6.83 18.19 -46.49
N GLY A 402 8.14 17.98 -46.67
CA GLY A 402 8.97 17.20 -45.74
C GLY A 402 9.48 17.98 -44.53
N SER A 403 9.82 17.25 -43.47
CA SER A 403 10.73 17.69 -42.40
C SER A 403 11.63 16.52 -42.00
N SER A 404 12.92 16.80 -42.03
CA SER A 404 14.07 15.90 -41.80
C SER A 404 14.17 15.44 -40.35
N VAL A 405 14.50 14.17 -40.14
CA VAL A 405 14.94 13.65 -38.83
C VAL A 405 16.40 14.07 -38.60
N ASP A 406 16.64 14.81 -37.52
CA ASP A 406 17.96 15.31 -37.12
C ASP A 406 18.81 14.18 -36.48
N LEU A 407 19.70 13.60 -37.29
CA LEU A 407 20.63 12.53 -36.86
C LEU A 407 21.80 13.04 -36.01
N ASP A 408 22.10 14.34 -36.00
CA ASP A 408 23.24 14.90 -35.25
C ASP A 408 22.93 15.01 -33.75
N GLY A 409 21.66 15.22 -33.39
CA GLY A 409 21.22 15.16 -31.99
C GLY A 409 21.29 13.76 -31.38
N LEU A 410 21.03 12.73 -32.18
CA LEU A 410 21.01 11.34 -31.72
C LEU A 410 22.41 10.77 -31.51
N THR A 411 23.38 11.18 -32.34
CA THR A 411 24.80 10.79 -32.19
C THR A 411 25.49 11.52 -31.05
N ARG A 412 25.11 12.76 -30.73
CA ARG A 412 25.66 13.49 -29.58
C ARG A 412 25.26 12.85 -28.24
N ASN A 413 24.03 12.37 -28.12
CA ASN A 413 23.55 11.77 -26.88
C ASN A 413 24.16 10.38 -26.61
N SER A 414 24.53 9.63 -27.66
CA SER A 414 25.17 8.32 -27.48
C SER A 414 26.59 8.42 -26.93
N TYR A 415 27.39 9.42 -27.34
CA TYR A 415 28.73 9.64 -26.76
C TYR A 415 28.69 10.04 -25.29
N THR A 416 27.68 10.82 -24.86
CA THR A 416 27.51 11.20 -23.45
C THR A 416 27.19 9.98 -22.59
N ILE A 417 26.30 9.10 -23.06
CA ILE A 417 25.93 7.86 -22.36
C ILE A 417 27.13 6.92 -22.26
N ILE A 418 27.89 6.74 -23.35
CA ILE A 418 29.11 5.91 -23.35
C ILE A 418 30.17 6.48 -22.38
N GLY A 419 30.31 7.81 -22.33
CA GLY A 419 31.22 8.49 -21.40
C GLY A 419 30.85 8.27 -19.93
N LEU A 420 29.56 8.37 -19.59
CA LEU A 420 29.07 8.12 -18.23
C LEU A 420 29.25 6.66 -17.80
N LEU A 421 29.00 5.71 -18.71
CA LEU A 421 29.23 4.28 -18.46
C LEU A 421 30.71 3.95 -18.22
N ALA A 422 31.61 4.56 -19.00
CA ALA A 422 33.05 4.39 -18.80
C ALA A 422 33.52 4.95 -17.44
N ALA A 423 33.00 6.11 -17.03
CA ALA A 423 33.32 6.70 -15.73
C ALA A 423 32.82 5.83 -14.56
N ALA A 424 31.60 5.29 -14.65
CA ALA A 424 31.05 4.38 -13.64
C ALA A 424 31.87 3.09 -13.52
N LEU A 425 32.32 2.53 -14.66
CA LEU A 425 33.17 1.33 -14.67
C LEU A 425 34.53 1.59 -14.00
N ILE A 426 35.15 2.74 -14.25
CA ILE A 426 36.41 3.14 -13.61
C ILE A 426 36.22 3.27 -12.10
N LEU A 427 35.12 3.88 -11.66
CA LEU A 427 34.81 4.03 -10.23
C LEU A 427 34.67 2.66 -9.54
N LEU A 428 33.96 1.72 -10.17
CA LEU A 428 33.81 0.35 -9.67
C LEU A 428 35.15 -0.37 -9.53
N ILE A 429 36.05 -0.23 -10.50
CA ILE A 429 37.38 -0.83 -10.45
C ILE A 429 38.19 -0.22 -9.29
N ILE A 430 38.09 1.09 -9.06
CA ILE A 430 38.76 1.77 -7.94
C ILE A 430 38.24 1.26 -6.60
N VAL A 431 36.92 1.16 -6.43
CA VAL A 431 36.30 0.64 -5.20
C VAL A 431 36.72 -0.81 -4.93
N ALA A 432 36.72 -1.66 -5.96
CA ALA A 432 37.18 -3.04 -5.85
C ALA A 432 38.65 -3.12 -5.43
N ALA A 433 39.52 -2.26 -5.99
CA ALA A 433 40.93 -2.20 -5.60
C ALA A 433 41.11 -1.77 -4.13
N PHE A 434 40.32 -0.81 -3.64
CA PHE A 434 40.33 -0.41 -2.23
C PHE A 434 39.82 -1.53 -1.30
N ALA A 435 38.76 -2.23 -1.68
CA ALA A 435 38.23 -3.36 -0.91
C ALA A 435 39.25 -4.50 -0.79
N VAL A 436 39.94 -4.85 -1.89
CA VAL A 436 41.01 -5.86 -1.88
C VAL A 436 42.19 -5.41 -1.02
N ARG A 437 42.56 -4.12 -1.05
CA ARG A 437 43.63 -3.56 -0.23
C ARG A 437 43.28 -3.57 1.26
N ALA A 438 42.04 -3.21 1.62
CA ALA A 438 41.54 -3.27 2.99
C ALA A 438 41.51 -4.71 3.53
N ASN A 439 41.08 -5.67 2.71
CA ASN A 439 41.03 -7.08 3.11
C ASN A 439 42.44 -7.69 3.31
N ARG A 440 43.45 -7.22 2.56
CA ARG A 440 44.85 -7.61 2.79
C ARG A 440 45.45 -7.02 4.07
N ALA A 441 44.97 -5.87 4.54
CA ALA A 441 45.43 -5.26 5.79
C ALA A 441 44.91 -5.98 7.05
N ASN A 442 43.78 -6.71 6.95
CA ASN A 442 43.14 -7.38 8.08
C ASN A 442 43.61 -8.83 8.37
N LYS A 443 44.70 -9.31 7.74
CA LYS A 443 45.26 -10.65 8.00
C LYS A 443 46.02 -10.81 9.34
N GLY A 444 45.89 -9.87 10.27
CA GLY A 444 46.66 -9.83 11.53
C GLY A 444 45.97 -10.32 12.80
N TYR A 445 44.67 -10.59 12.80
CA TYR A 445 43.97 -10.99 14.03
C TYR A 445 43.98 -12.51 14.23
N ARG A 446 44.78 -12.95 15.19
CA ARG A 446 44.85 -14.34 15.68
C ARG A 446 43.80 -14.52 16.78
N ALA A 447 42.94 -15.52 16.66
CA ALA A 447 41.94 -15.85 17.68
C ALA A 447 42.62 -16.20 19.02
N VAL A 448 42.08 -15.66 20.12
CA VAL A 448 42.53 -15.97 21.49
C VAL A 448 41.97 -17.35 21.89
N PRO A 449 42.79 -18.30 22.42
CA PRO A 449 42.31 -19.61 22.84
C PRO A 449 41.50 -19.52 24.14
N THR A 450 40.31 -20.10 24.16
CA THR A 450 39.54 -20.35 25.39
C THR A 450 40.07 -21.58 26.12
N GLY A 451 41.03 -21.37 27.03
CA GLY A 451 41.51 -22.36 28.00
C GLY A 451 40.80 -22.18 29.35
N GLY A 452 40.27 -23.28 29.90
CA GLY A 452 39.23 -23.29 30.92
C GLY A 452 39.61 -22.98 32.38
N MET A 453 38.56 -22.66 33.14
CA MET A 453 38.35 -22.86 34.58
C MET A 453 36.82 -23.08 34.70
N GLY A 454 36.30 -24.20 35.17
CA GLY A 454 36.36 -24.68 36.55
C GLY A 454 34.98 -24.48 37.18
N GLY A 455 34.20 -25.56 37.26
CA GLY A 455 32.80 -25.54 37.67
C GLY A 455 32.54 -25.05 39.10
N GLY A 456 31.47 -24.29 39.26
CA GLY A 456 30.83 -23.96 40.53
C GLY A 456 29.36 -23.61 40.25
N ALA A 457 28.43 -24.30 40.91
CA ALA A 457 26.99 -24.13 40.71
C ALA A 457 26.53 -22.70 41.12
N PRO A 458 25.60 -22.07 40.39
CA PRO A 458 25.07 -20.77 40.75
C PRO A 458 24.18 -20.86 42.01
N PRO A 459 24.22 -19.86 42.91
CA PRO A 459 23.37 -19.83 44.09
C PRO A 459 21.90 -19.66 43.71
N LYS A 460 21.04 -20.41 44.41
CA LYS A 460 19.57 -20.35 44.26
C LYS A 460 19.06 -18.96 44.61
N PHE A 461 18.29 -18.37 43.70
CA PHE A 461 17.48 -17.18 43.95
C PHE A 461 16.38 -17.51 44.95
N VAL A 462 16.25 -16.66 45.97
CA VAL A 462 15.17 -16.69 46.96
C VAL A 462 13.99 -15.93 46.36
N ASP A 463 12.83 -16.59 46.31
CA ASP A 463 11.55 -16.04 45.87
C ASP A 463 10.99 -15.07 46.93
N PRO A 464 10.65 -13.81 46.58
CA PRO A 464 10.13 -12.85 47.55
C PRO A 464 8.62 -12.93 47.82
N TYR A 465 7.89 -13.94 47.34
CA TYR A 465 6.44 -14.05 47.61
C TYR A 465 5.97 -15.48 47.91
N THR A 466 6.26 -15.98 49.12
CA THR A 466 5.47 -17.05 49.76
C THR A 466 5.47 -16.88 51.28
N GLU A 467 4.28 -16.69 51.87
CA GLU A 467 3.83 -17.55 52.97
C GLU A 467 3.30 -18.86 52.39
#